data_AF-A0AAU7FBV1-F1
#
_entry.id   AF-A0AAU7FBV1-F1
#
_cell.length_a   1.000
_cell.length_b   1.000
_cell.length_c   1.000
_cell.angle_alpha   90.00
_cell.angle_beta   90.00
_cell.angle_gamma   90.00
#
_symmetry.space_group_name_H-M   'P 1'
#
loop_
_entity.id
_entity.type
_entity.pdbx_description
1 polymer ?
#
loop_
_entity_poly.entity_id
_entity_poly.type
_entity_poly.pdbx_seq_one_letter_code
_entity_poly.pdbx_strand_id
1 'polypeptide(L)' 'MTHSPLWAGALSLVLIHAETGCNHAAQQAASLLAHLAEDEAMEYETRALCERASERLRNAAERTAMPAIARKA' A
#
# COMPACT_ATOMS: atom_id res chain seq x y z
N MET A 1 -4.29 -21.16 -7.33
CA MET A 1 -3.80 -20.17 -6.36
C MET A 1 -2.40 -19.71 -6.76
N THR A 2 -2.29 -18.57 -7.46
CA THR A 2 -1.00 -17.98 -7.85
C THR A 2 -0.99 -16.50 -7.47
N HIS A 3 -1.28 -16.20 -6.20
CA HIS A 3 -1.12 -14.84 -5.62
C HIS A 3 0.36 -14.50 -5.39
N SER A 4 1.24 -15.49 -5.51
CA SER A 4 2.70 -15.40 -5.33
C SER A 4 3.37 -14.18 -6.02
N PRO A 5 3.07 -13.83 -7.30
CA PRO A 5 3.71 -12.68 -7.93
C PRO A 5 3.18 -11.33 -7.44
N LEU A 6 1.89 -11.25 -7.07
CA LEU A 6 1.29 -10.00 -6.57
C LEU A 6 1.80 -9.66 -5.17
N TRP A 7 1.91 -10.65 -4.29
CA TRP A 7 2.49 -10.47 -2.95
C TRP A 7 3.96 -10.06 -3.00
N ALA A 8 4.77 -10.70 -3.84
CA ALA A 8 6.16 -10.33 -4.02
C ALA A 8 6.31 -8.88 -4.52
N GLY A 9 5.48 -8.47 -5.49
CA GLY A 9 5.44 -7.09 -5.98
C GLY A 9 5.03 -6.08 -4.90
N ALA A 10 3.96 -6.37 -4.14
CA ALA A 10 3.50 -5.51 -3.05
C ALA A 10 4.57 -5.34 -1.96
N LEU A 11 5.19 -6.43 -1.52
CA LEU A 11 6.25 -6.40 -0.50
C LEU A 11 7.49 -5.63 -0.99
N SER A 12 7.91 -5.84 -2.24
CA SER A 12 9.03 -5.10 -2.83
C SER A 12 8.77 -3.58 -2.81
N LEU A 13 7.57 -3.15 -3.20
CA LEU A 13 7.19 -1.74 -3.20
C LEU A 13 7.09 -1.16 -1.77
N VAL A 14 6.62 -1.95 -0.80
CA VAL A 14 6.62 -1.56 0.62
C VAL A 14 8.04 -1.33 1.12
N LEU A 15 8.97 -2.24 0.81
CA LEU A 15 10.38 -2.11 1.19
C LEU A 15 11.02 -0.88 0.55
N ILE A 16 10.82 -0.67 -0.76
CA ILE A 16 11.31 0.51 -1.46
C ILE A 16 10.78 1.79 -0.80
N HIS A 17 9.50 1.85 -0.47
CA HIS A 17 8.93 3.01 0.22
C HIS A 17 9.56 3.21 1.61
N ALA A 18 9.74 2.14 2.39
CA ALA A 18 10.35 2.22 3.72
C ALA A 18 11.82 2.69 3.68
N GLU A 19 12.57 2.26 2.66
CA GLU A 19 13.98 2.59 2.51
C GLU A 19 14.21 3.99 1.92
N THR A 20 13.34 4.43 1.00
CA THR A 20 13.58 5.64 0.19
C THR A 20 12.59 6.78 0.45
N GLY A 21 11.46 6.51 1.09
CA GLY A 21 10.34 7.44 1.21
C GLY A 21 9.59 7.69 -0.11
N CYS A 22 9.82 6.90 -1.16
CA CYS A 22 9.19 7.11 -2.47
C CYS A 22 7.66 6.97 -2.39
N ASN A 23 6.93 8.06 -2.69
CA ASN A 23 5.47 8.07 -2.68
C ASN A 23 4.84 7.22 -3.77
N HIS A 24 5.49 7.17 -4.95
CA HIS A 24 4.99 6.35 -6.05
C HIS A 24 5.02 4.87 -5.66
N ALA A 25 6.08 4.42 -4.98
CA ALA A 25 6.16 3.06 -4.46
C ALA A 25 5.04 2.78 -3.43
N ALA A 26 4.77 3.69 -2.50
CA ALA A 26 3.65 3.56 -1.56
C ALA A 26 2.29 3.46 -2.28
N GLN A 27 2.05 4.30 -3.29
CA GLN A 27 0.80 4.30 -4.02
C GLN A 27 0.58 3.00 -4.81
N GLN A 28 1.63 2.50 -5.45
CA GLN A 28 1.59 1.22 -6.19
C GLN A 28 1.41 0.04 -5.23
N ALA A 29 2.13 0.02 -4.10
CA ALA A 29 1.94 -1.00 -3.07
C ALA A 29 0.50 -1.02 -2.55
N ALA A 30 -0.08 0.16 -2.30
CA ALA A 30 -1.47 0.27 -1.85
C ALA A 30 -2.46 -0.30 -2.86
N SER A 31 -2.28 -0.01 -4.16
CA SER A 31 -3.16 -0.55 -5.21
C SER A 31 -3.09 -2.08 -5.30
N LEU A 32 -1.88 -2.66 -5.19
CA LEU A 32 -1.73 -4.12 -5.21
C LEU A 32 -2.36 -4.78 -3.99
N LEU A 33 -2.20 -4.18 -2.81
CA LEU A 33 -2.81 -4.69 -1.56
C LEU A 33 -4.33 -4.55 -1.59
N ALA A 34 -4.88 -3.45 -2.11
CA ALA A 34 -6.32 -3.31 -2.30
C ALA A 34 -6.88 -4.41 -3.22
N HIS A 35 -6.20 -4.70 -4.33
CA HIS A 35 -6.60 -5.78 -5.22
C HIS A 35 -6.50 -7.16 -4.55
N LEU A 36 -5.49 -7.40 -3.72
CA LEU A 36 -5.41 -8.64 -2.94
C LEU A 36 -6.55 -8.74 -1.92
N ALA A 37 -7.00 -7.63 -1.33
CA ALA A 37 -8.10 -7.64 -0.36
C ALA A 37 -9.46 -8.05 -0.99
N GLU A 38 -9.62 -7.87 -2.30
CA GLU A 38 -10.82 -8.26 -3.06
C GLU A 38 -10.88 -9.77 -3.36
N ASP A 39 -9.80 -10.53 -3.11
CA ASP A 39 -9.76 -11.95 -3.42
C ASP A 39 -10.51 -12.81 -2.38
N GLU A 40 -11.73 -13.24 -2.73
CA GLU A 40 -12.57 -14.08 -1.88
C GLU A 40 -11.97 -15.46 -1.56
N ALA A 41 -11.01 -15.95 -2.35
CA ALA A 41 -10.31 -17.20 -2.07
C ALA A 41 -9.30 -17.06 -0.91
N MET A 42 -8.98 -15.81 -0.52
CA MET A 42 -8.05 -15.51 0.55
C MET A 42 -8.74 -15.43 1.91
N GLU A 43 -8.03 -15.90 2.93
CA GLU A 43 -8.50 -15.85 4.31
C GLU A 43 -8.88 -14.43 4.74
N TYR A 44 -9.98 -14.31 5.49
CA TYR A 44 -10.51 -13.03 5.94
C TYR A 44 -9.46 -12.16 6.65
N GLU A 45 -8.67 -12.75 7.55
CA GLU A 45 -7.63 -12.02 8.28
C GLU A 45 -6.57 -11.43 7.34
N THR A 46 -6.20 -12.18 6.30
CA THR A 46 -5.24 -11.73 5.30
C THR A 46 -5.84 -10.61 4.44
N ARG A 47 -7.12 -10.71 4.04
CA ARG A 47 -7.84 -9.63 3.34
C ARG A 47 -7.91 -8.36 4.18
N ALA A 48 -8.29 -8.48 5.45
CA ALA A 48 -8.36 -7.36 6.38
C ALA A 48 -6.98 -6.73 6.67
N LEU A 49 -5.90 -7.52 6.62
CA LEU A 49 -4.54 -6.99 6.67
C LEU A 49 -4.21 -6.19 5.40
N CYS A 50 -4.49 -6.74 4.22
CA CYS A 50 -4.29 -6.06 2.94
C CYS A 50 -5.03 -4.73 2.86
N GLU A 51 -6.30 -4.71 3.24
CA GLU A 51 -7.13 -3.50 3.26
C GLU A 51 -6.51 -2.41 4.16
N ARG A 52 -6.27 -2.72 5.44
CA ARG A 52 -5.65 -1.78 6.38
C ARG A 52 -4.28 -1.29 5.92
N ALA A 53 -3.46 -2.17 5.35
CA ALA A 53 -2.14 -1.82 4.83
C ALA A 53 -2.26 -0.86 3.64
N SER A 54 -3.20 -1.11 2.72
CA SER A 54 -3.47 -0.25 1.57
C SER A 54 -3.87 1.16 1.98
N GLU A 55 -4.76 1.30 2.97
CA GLU A 55 -5.22 2.59 3.50
C GLU A 55 -4.07 3.37 4.14
N ARG A 56 -3.26 2.70 4.96
CA ARG A 56 -2.10 3.32 5.63
C ARG A 56 -1.09 3.85 4.63
N LEU A 57 -0.83 3.12 3.55
CA LEU A 57 0.10 3.51 2.48
C LEU A 57 -0.43 4.68 1.65
N ARG A 58 -1.72 4.68 1.30
CA ARG A 58 -2.37 5.83 0.64
C ARG A 58 -2.24 7.09 1.47
N ASN A 59 -2.62 7.00 2.75
CA ASN A 59 -2.52 8.12 3.68
C ASN A 59 -1.06 8.61 3.85
N ALA A 60 -0.08 7.70 3.79
CA ALA A 60 1.34 8.06 3.84
C ALA A 60 1.78 8.80 2.57
N ALA A 61 1.38 8.32 1.39
CA ALA A 61 1.69 8.97 0.12
C ALA A 61 1.08 10.38 0.02
N GLU A 62 -0.17 10.53 0.45
CA GLU A 62 -0.89 11.81 0.47
C GLU A 62 -0.23 12.84 1.40
N ARG A 63 0.18 12.41 2.62
CA ARG A 63 0.87 13.29 3.57
C ARG A 63 2.18 13.85 3.05
N THR A 64 2.90 13.07 2.23
CA THR A 64 4.18 13.48 1.65
C THR A 64 3.98 14.29 0.37
N ALA A 65 2.87 14.09 -0.35
CA ALA A 65 2.52 14.88 -1.54
C ALA A 65 2.01 16.29 -1.23
N MET A 66 1.46 16.52 -0.03
CA MET A 66 1.04 17.86 0.39
C MET A 66 2.25 18.81 0.48
N PRO A 67 2.25 19.94 -0.23
CA PRO A 67 3.31 20.94 -0.09
C PRO A 67 3.28 21.53 1.33
N ALA A 68 4.46 21.73 1.92
CA ALA A 68 4.67 22.12 3.33
C ALA A 68 3.95 23.42 3.77
N ILE A 69 3.35 24.16 2.84
CA ILE A 69 2.65 25.43 3.05
C ILE A 69 1.20 25.23 3.55
N ALA A 70 0.60 24.05 3.36
CA ALA A 70 -0.81 23.80 3.68
C ALA A 70 -1.07 23.29 5.11
N ARG A 71 -0.05 23.21 5.99
CA ARG A 71 -0.19 22.67 7.36
C ARG A 71 -0.65 23.72 8.40
N LYS A 72 -1.00 24.94 7.99
CA LYS A 72 -1.62 25.97 8.85
C LYS A 72 -3.05 26.26 8.39
N ALA A 73 -4.02 25.61 9.00
CA ALA A 73 -5.38 26.10 9.19
C ALA A 73 -5.92 25.50 10.50
#